data_AF-A0A1H7PY51-F1
#
_entry.id   AF-A0A1H7PY51-F1
#
_cell.length_a   1.000
_cell.length_b   1.000
_cell.length_c   1.000
_cell.angle_alpha   90.00
_cell.angle_beta   90.00
_cell.angle_gamma   90.00
#
_symmetry.space_group_name_H-M   'P 1'
#
loop_
_entity.id
_entity.type
_entity.pdbx_description
1 polymer ?
#
loop_
_entity_poly.entity_id
_entity_poly.type
_entity_poly.pdbx_seq_one_letter_code
_entity_poly.pdbx_strand_id
1 'polypeptide(L)' 'MEQKMFCYQCQETAGCKGCTACGVCCKQPEVAVMQDLLVYVTKGLSRRKRYKSN' A
#
# COMPACT_ATOMS: atom_id res chain seq x y z
N MET A 1 -11.24 -16.33 5.55
CA MET A 1 -10.07 -15.71 6.22
C MET A 1 -10.20 -14.21 6.05
N GLU A 2 -10.23 -13.47 7.14
CA GLU A 2 -10.21 -12.01 7.10
C GLU A 2 -8.78 -11.54 6.84
N GLN A 3 -8.55 -10.88 5.70
CA GLN A 3 -7.24 -10.34 5.35
C GLN A 3 -7.11 -8.92 5.90
N LYS A 4 -6.21 -8.72 6.87
CA LYS A 4 -6.02 -7.43 7.58
C LYS A 4 -5.20 -6.42 6.78
N MET A 5 -4.44 -6.89 5.78
CA MET A 5 -3.67 -6.07 4.86
C MET A 5 -3.48 -6.79 3.52
N PHE A 6 -2.90 -6.11 2.54
CA PHE A 6 -2.33 -6.75 1.35
C PHE A 6 -1.09 -5.97 0.89
N CYS A 7 0.07 -6.62 0.83
CA CYS A 7 1.29 -5.99 0.33
C CYS A 7 2.16 -6.99 -0.43
N TYR A 8 2.53 -6.61 -1.65
CA TYR A 8 3.30 -7.41 -2.61
C TYR A 8 4.52 -6.68 -3.21
N GLN A 9 5.02 -5.64 -2.54
CA GLN A 9 5.96 -4.68 -3.15
C GLN A 9 7.42 -5.15 -3.21
N CYS A 10 7.83 -6.04 -2.31
CA CYS A 10 9.21 -6.53 -2.23
C CYS A 10 9.30 -7.97 -2.72
N GLN A 11 10.51 -8.40 -3.07
CA GLN A 11 10.75 -9.77 -3.51
C GLN A 11 10.40 -10.81 -2.43
N GLU A 12 10.65 -10.47 -1.15
CA GLU A 12 10.48 -11.35 0.01
C GLU A 12 9.02 -11.54 0.47
N THR A 13 8.04 -11.19 -0.34
CA THR A 13 6.62 -11.31 0.06
C THR A 13 6.23 -12.74 0.38
N ALA A 14 5.28 -12.93 1.32
CA ALA A 14 4.84 -14.24 1.74
C ALA A 14 4.39 -15.09 0.54
N GLY A 15 5.08 -16.23 0.33
CA GLY A 15 4.83 -17.15 -0.77
C GLY A 15 4.97 -16.55 -2.17
N CYS A 16 5.76 -15.47 -2.33
CA CYS A 16 5.92 -14.73 -3.60
C CYS A 16 4.59 -14.26 -4.22
N LYS A 17 3.57 -14.02 -3.39
CA LYS A 17 2.23 -13.58 -3.84
C LYS A 17 1.80 -12.30 -3.14
N GLY A 18 1.96 -12.23 -1.82
CA GLY A 18 1.58 -11.07 -1.03
C GLY A 18 1.40 -11.38 0.44
N CYS A 19 1.83 -10.45 1.28
CA CYS A 19 1.66 -10.48 2.72
C CYS A 19 0.24 -10.01 3.09
N THR A 20 -0.52 -10.81 3.83
CA THR A 20 -1.93 -10.50 4.16
C THR A 20 -2.26 -10.38 5.65
N ALA A 21 -1.38 -10.84 6.53
CA ALA A 21 -1.51 -10.73 7.98
C ALA A 21 -0.42 -9.84 8.60
N CYS A 22 0.84 -10.11 8.26
CA CYS A 22 2.01 -9.31 8.61
C CYS A 22 3.04 -9.43 7.47
N GLY A 23 3.88 -8.41 7.28
CA GLY A 23 4.94 -8.41 6.28
C GLY A 23 6.11 -9.28 6.71
N VAL A 24 6.74 -9.98 5.76
CA VAL A 24 8.01 -10.68 6.00
C VAL A 24 9.10 -9.68 6.42
N CYS A 25 9.04 -8.45 5.91
CA CYS A 25 9.83 -7.31 6.34
C CYS A 25 9.38 -6.69 7.68
N CYS A 26 8.61 -7.41 8.50
CA CYS A 26 8.04 -6.98 9.78
C CYS A 26 7.04 -5.82 9.71
N LYS A 27 6.47 -5.54 8.53
CA LYS A 27 5.43 -4.51 8.39
C LYS A 27 4.12 -4.96 9.04
N GLN A 28 3.70 -4.23 10.08
CA GLN A 28 2.41 -4.45 10.74
C GLN A 28 1.23 -4.04 9.84
N PRO A 29 0.07 -4.69 9.96
CA PRO A 29 -1.10 -4.40 9.12
C PRO A 29 -1.59 -2.96 9.26
N GLU A 30 -1.51 -2.35 10.44
CA GLU A 30 -1.89 -0.96 10.66
C GLU A 30 -1.00 0.00 9.85
N VAL A 31 0.31 -0.28 9.81
CA VAL A 31 1.28 0.49 9.01
C VAL A 31 1.05 0.29 7.52
N ALA A 32 0.69 -0.93 7.09
CA ALA A 32 0.34 -1.21 5.71
C ALA A 32 -0.87 -0.37 5.25
N VAL A 33 -1.94 -0.32 6.06
CA VAL A 33 -3.14 0.49 5.77
C VAL A 33 -2.80 1.99 5.72
N MET A 34 -1.96 2.49 6.64
CA MET A 34 -1.52 3.90 6.60
C MET A 34 -0.72 4.23 5.33
N GLN A 35 0.15 3.32 4.87
CA GLN A 35 0.89 3.48 3.62
C GLN A 35 -0.05 3.47 2.40
N ASP A 36 -1.06 2.62 2.40
CA ASP A 36 -2.08 2.60 1.34
C ASP A 36 -2.87 3.92 1.28
N LEU A 37 -3.26 4.46 2.43
CA LEU A 37 -3.91 5.77 2.54
C LEU A 37 -3.01 6.91 2.06
N LEU A 38 -1.72 6.89 2.44
CA LEU A 38 -0.74 7.88 1.98
C LEU A 38 -0.65 7.88 0.44
N VAL A 39 -0.55 6.70 -0.18
CA VAL A 39 -0.52 6.58 -1.65
C VAL A 39 -1.83 7.07 -2.27
N TYR A 40 -2.98 6.75 -1.67
CA TYR A 40 -4.30 7.20 -2.15
C TYR A 40 -4.40 8.74 -2.16
N VAL A 41 -4.07 9.39 -1.05
CA VAL A 41 -4.12 10.86 -0.93
C VAL A 41 -3.10 11.50 -1.87
N THR A 42 -1.89 10.95 -1.97
CA THR A 42 -0.84 11.45 -2.87
C THR A 42 -1.29 11.41 -4.32
N LYS A 43 -1.92 10.31 -4.78
CA LYS A 43 -2.52 10.24 -6.12
C LYS A 43 -3.58 11.33 -6.33
N GLY A 44 -4.40 11.60 -5.31
CA GLY A 44 -5.38 12.69 -5.33
C GLY A 44 -4.75 14.08 -5.47
N LEU A 45 -3.65 14.35 -4.77
CA LEU A 45 -2.88 15.59 -4.87
C LEU A 45 -2.23 15.74 -6.25
N SER A 46 -1.62 14.67 -6.78
CA SER A 46 -1.04 14.66 -8.12
C SER A 46 -2.08 14.95 -9.21
N ARG A 47 -3.31 14.43 -9.07
CA ARG A 47 -4.41 14.69 -10.01
C ARG A 47 -4.79 16.18 -10.04
N ARG A 48 -4.83 16.88 -8.89
CA ARG A 48 -5.15 18.32 -8.86
C ARG A 48 -4.14 19.18 -9.63
N LYS A 49 -2.87 18.78 -9.68
CA LYS A 49 -1.84 19.53 -10.43
C LYS A 49 -1.99 19.40 -11.95
N ARG A 50 -2.60 18.33 -12.46
CA ARG A 50 -2.82 18.15 -13.92
C ARG A 50 -3.98 18.96 -14.51
N TYR A 51 -4.92 19.44 -13.70
CA TYR A 51 -6.08 20.23 -14.20
C TYR A 51 -5.82 21.75 -14.29
N LYS A 52 -4.62 22.24 -13.98
CA LYS A 52 -4.24 23.66 -14.14
C LYS A 52 -3.45 23.95 -15.44
N SER A 53 -3.43 23.00 -16.37
CA SER A 53 -2.79 23.16 -17.68
C SER A 53 -3.84 23.07 -18.79
N ASN A 54 -4.83 23.96 -18.74
CA ASN A 54 -5.61 24.42 -19.90
C ASN A 54 -6.27 25.74 -19.53
#